data_AF-A0A958AJL9-F1
#
_entry.id   AF-A0A958AJL9-F1
#
_cell.length_a   1.000
_cell.length_b   1.000
_cell.length_c   1.000
_cell.angle_alpha   90.00
_cell.angle_beta   90.00
_cell.angle_gamma   90.00
#
_symmetry.space_group_name_H-M   'P 1'
#
loop_
_entity.id
_entity.type
_entity.pdbx_description
1 polymer ?
#
loop_
_entity_poly.entity_id
_entity_poly.type
_entity_poly.pdbx_seq_one_letter_code
_entity_poly.pdbx_strand_id
1 'polypeptide(L)'
;NPPEGDFERFWRTALHDGVVAGTTFSPVEVTLTSDWATALQQGTAVSSDASSDTLEIIFRPDSTIGDGRFVNNGWLQELPKQLSTLTWDNAALLSPATAARLGLNAQDVVLLEFAGRSVGAPIWILPGHADNSVTLHLGYGRTWNSAADEPLGFNAYALRTTDARWFGSGLTIRKTGDSYPLATTQNHFLMEGRDLVRMATLAEYTANPEHFETGHGEPATLYPGYSYENGHAWGMTIDLTACIGCNACTIACQVENNIPTVGKEGVRNGREMHWIKVDHYYRGAVDNPENYFQPRPCMHCETAPCELVCPVGATLHDSEGINQMVYNRCVGTRY
;
A
#
# COMPACT_ATOMS: atom_id res chain seq x y z
N ASN A 1 33.37 31.69 10.68
CA ASN A 1 34.16 31.09 9.58
C ASN A 1 35.20 30.18 10.17
N PRO A 2 35.13 28.86 9.94
CA PRO A 2 36.24 27.99 10.27
C PRO A 2 37.42 28.33 9.34
N PRO A 3 38.67 28.25 9.81
CA PRO A 3 39.85 28.53 9.00
C PRO A 3 39.93 27.58 7.79
N GLU A 4 40.50 28.01 6.68
CA GLU A 4 40.43 27.33 5.36
C GLU A 4 40.86 25.84 5.32
N GLY A 5 41.56 25.31 6.35
CA GLY A 5 41.88 23.88 6.49
C GLY A 5 40.81 23.02 7.19
N ASP A 6 39.81 23.65 7.81
CA ASP A 6 38.74 23.02 8.58
C ASP A 6 37.44 22.91 7.76
N PHE A 7 37.18 23.84 6.83
CA PHE A 7 36.03 23.75 5.92
C PHE A 7 36.11 22.58 4.95
N GLU A 8 37.26 22.37 4.28
CA GLU A 8 37.37 21.28 3.29
C GLU A 8 37.19 19.90 3.95
N ARG A 9 37.69 19.75 5.18
CA ARG A 9 37.48 18.53 5.98
C ARG A 9 36.01 18.39 6.37
N PHE A 10 35.41 19.44 6.95
CA PHE A 10 33.99 19.48 7.29
C PHE A 10 33.11 19.13 6.09
N TRP A 11 33.35 19.77 4.94
CA TRP A 11 32.56 19.59 3.75
C TRP A 11 32.67 18.17 3.21
N ARG A 12 33.89 17.61 3.15
CA ARG A 12 34.08 16.21 2.77
C ARG A 12 33.42 15.23 3.72
N THR A 13 33.50 15.46 5.03
CA THR A 13 32.82 14.63 6.03
C THR A 13 31.30 14.73 5.87
N ALA A 14 30.75 15.93 5.71
CA ALA A 14 29.31 16.12 5.50
C ALA A 14 28.82 15.44 4.22
N LEU A 15 29.59 15.53 3.13
CA LEU A 15 29.29 14.82 1.88
C LEU A 15 29.42 13.30 2.00
N HIS A 16 30.42 12.82 2.74
CA HIS A 16 30.65 11.39 2.99
C HIS A 16 29.53 10.79 3.87
N ASP A 17 29.19 11.47 4.96
CA ASP A 17 28.21 11.00 5.95
C ASP A 17 26.76 11.28 5.50
N GLY A 18 26.56 12.21 4.56
CA GLY A 18 25.26 12.63 4.04
C GLY A 18 24.46 13.55 4.98
N VAL A 19 25.01 13.88 6.16
CA VAL A 19 24.39 14.74 7.17
C VAL A 19 25.40 15.73 7.74
N VAL A 20 24.92 16.89 8.18
CA VAL A 20 25.74 17.90 8.86
C VAL A 20 25.53 17.79 10.36
N ALA A 21 26.50 17.25 11.08
CA ALA A 21 26.45 17.14 12.53
C ALA A 21 26.26 18.51 13.21
N GLY A 22 25.54 18.54 14.33
CA GLY A 22 25.32 19.75 15.13
C GLY A 22 24.31 20.75 14.54
N THR A 23 23.56 20.38 13.51
CA THR A 23 22.50 21.22 12.91
C THR A 23 21.10 20.94 13.43
N THR A 24 20.96 20.05 14.42
CA THR A 24 19.69 19.75 15.08
C THR A 24 19.11 21.03 15.71
N PHE A 25 17.82 21.30 15.48
CA PHE A 25 17.13 22.44 16.10
C PHE A 25 17.16 22.32 17.63
N SER A 26 17.50 23.42 18.32
CA SER A 26 17.43 23.49 19.78
C SER A 26 15.97 23.39 20.24
N PRO A 27 15.67 22.59 21.29
CA PRO A 27 14.35 22.58 21.90
C PRO A 27 13.94 23.97 22.38
N VAL A 28 12.68 24.33 22.17
CA VAL A 28 12.08 25.58 22.68
C VAL A 28 11.13 25.22 23.80
N GLU A 29 11.39 25.74 25.00
CA GLU A 29 10.44 25.69 26.11
C GLU A 29 9.21 26.53 25.75
N VAL A 30 8.03 25.91 25.76
CA VAL A 30 6.77 26.56 25.42
C VAL A 30 5.81 26.46 26.59
N THR A 31 5.03 27.51 26.81
CA THR A 31 3.91 27.52 27.76
C THR A 31 2.61 27.65 26.98
N LEU A 32 1.59 26.90 27.39
CA LEU A 32 0.24 27.08 26.86
C LEU A 32 -0.25 28.47 27.23
N THR A 33 -0.74 29.22 26.25
CA THR A 33 -1.34 30.53 26.51
C THR A 33 -2.60 30.35 27.36
N SER A 34 -2.90 31.29 28.25
CA SER A 34 -4.04 31.18 29.17
C SER A 34 -5.40 31.14 28.45
N ASP A 35 -5.45 31.59 27.20
CA ASP A 35 -6.63 31.67 26.33
C ASP A 35 -6.70 30.55 25.28
N TRP A 36 -5.88 29.49 25.40
CA TRP A 36 -5.79 28.41 24.42
C TRP A 36 -7.15 27.79 24.06
N ALA A 37 -8.05 27.65 25.04
CA ALA A 37 -9.39 27.09 24.84
C ALA A 37 -10.25 27.98 23.92
N THR A 38 -10.15 29.30 24.07
CA THR A 38 -10.86 30.29 23.23
C THR A 38 -10.27 30.32 21.82
N ALA A 39 -8.95 30.25 21.70
CA ALA A 39 -8.26 30.22 20.40
C ALA A 39 -8.63 28.97 19.58
N LEU A 40 -8.81 27.81 20.22
CA LEU A 40 -9.26 26.59 19.55
C LEU A 40 -10.68 26.70 18.99
N GLN A 41 -11.60 27.36 19.73
CA GLN A 41 -12.98 27.56 19.27
C GLN A 41 -13.07 28.49 18.05
N GLN A 42 -12.14 29.43 17.88
CA GLN A 42 -12.09 30.31 16.72
C GLN A 42 -11.53 29.63 15.46
N GLY A 43 -10.68 28.61 15.61
CA GLY A 43 -10.14 27.81 14.50
C GLY A 43 -10.98 26.60 14.10
N THR A 44 -11.99 26.25 14.90
CA THR A 44 -12.87 25.10 14.69
C THR A 44 -14.31 25.57 14.43
N ALA A 45 -14.50 26.35 13.36
CA ALA A 45 -15.83 26.50 12.75
C ALA A 45 -16.22 25.19 12.04
N VAL A 46 -16.21 24.07 12.75
CA VAL A 46 -16.87 22.85 12.31
C VAL A 46 -18.34 23.11 12.57
N SER A 47 -19.12 23.34 11.51
CA SER A 47 -20.57 23.49 11.67
C SER A 47 -21.11 22.24 12.37
N SER A 48 -21.66 22.40 13.56
CA SER A 48 -22.39 21.36 14.29
C SER A 48 -23.66 20.89 13.56
N ASP A 49 -23.97 21.49 12.41
CA ASP A 49 -25.12 21.19 11.53
C ASP A 49 -24.84 20.04 10.54
N ALA A 50 -23.81 19.23 10.77
CA ALA A 50 -23.60 18.00 10.00
C ALA A 50 -24.73 17.00 10.31
N SER A 51 -25.82 17.08 9.53
CA SER A 51 -26.85 16.05 9.54
C SER A 51 -26.25 14.70 9.16
N SER A 52 -26.77 13.59 9.70
CA SER A 52 -26.31 12.23 9.38
C SER A 52 -26.37 11.88 7.89
N ASP A 53 -27.07 12.67 7.08
CA ASP A 53 -27.32 12.37 5.67
C ASP A 53 -26.38 13.11 4.71
N THR A 54 -25.65 14.13 5.18
CA THR A 54 -24.72 14.89 4.35
C THR A 54 -23.43 14.12 4.13
N LEU A 55 -23.02 13.98 2.87
CA LEU A 55 -21.73 13.36 2.54
C LEU A 55 -20.59 14.36 2.77
N GLU A 56 -19.53 13.85 3.40
CA GLU A 56 -18.24 14.49 3.54
C GLU A 56 -17.32 14.09 2.38
N ILE A 57 -16.57 15.05 1.86
CA ILE A 57 -15.43 14.80 0.97
C ILE A 57 -14.14 14.91 1.78
N ILE A 58 -13.23 13.96 1.62
CA ILE A 58 -11.89 13.97 2.23
C ILE A 58 -10.85 13.91 1.12
N PHE A 59 -9.85 14.80 1.18
CA PHE A 59 -8.70 14.80 0.29
C PHE A 59 -7.51 14.18 1.01
N ARG A 60 -6.85 13.22 0.38
CA ARG A 60 -5.59 12.64 0.86
C ARG A 60 -4.55 12.63 -0.26
N PRO A 61 -3.25 12.89 0.03
CA PRO A 61 -2.19 12.53 -0.90
C PRO A 61 -2.27 11.04 -1.21
N ASP A 62 -2.06 10.65 -2.47
CA ASP A 62 -1.96 9.25 -2.81
C ASP A 62 -0.76 8.59 -2.13
N SER A 63 -0.92 7.36 -1.66
CA SER A 63 0.11 6.67 -0.88
C SER A 63 1.39 6.35 -1.66
N THR A 64 1.32 6.27 -2.99
CA THR A 64 2.47 5.92 -3.84
C THR A 64 2.98 7.11 -4.64
N ILE A 65 2.10 7.99 -5.14
CA ILE A 65 2.51 9.14 -5.96
C ILE A 65 2.44 10.49 -5.24
N GLY A 66 1.96 10.53 -3.99
CA GLY A 66 1.90 11.72 -3.14
C GLY A 66 0.98 12.81 -3.68
N ASP A 67 1.56 13.96 -4.01
CA ASP A 67 0.87 15.13 -4.62
C ASP A 67 0.86 15.08 -6.16
N GLY A 68 1.30 13.96 -6.73
CA GLY A 68 1.40 13.74 -8.17
C GLY A 68 2.74 14.15 -8.76
N ARG A 69 3.69 14.72 -8.00
CA ARG A 69 5.04 15.01 -8.53
C ARG A 69 5.72 13.78 -9.15
N PHE A 70 5.32 12.58 -8.73
CA PHE A 70 5.84 11.31 -9.23
C PHE A 70 4.88 10.55 -10.18
N VAL A 71 3.86 11.20 -10.75
CA VAL A 71 2.84 10.53 -11.58
C VAL A 71 3.42 9.81 -12.82
N ASN A 72 4.57 10.24 -13.34
CA ASN A 72 5.23 9.59 -14.49
C ASN A 72 6.17 8.45 -14.07
N ASN A 73 6.27 8.13 -12.78
CA ASN A 73 7.08 7.00 -12.31
C ASN A 73 6.27 5.70 -12.42
N GLY A 74 6.59 4.89 -13.43
CA GLY A 74 5.92 3.61 -13.68
C GLY A 74 5.96 2.65 -12.50
N TRP A 75 7.07 2.60 -11.75
CA TRP A 75 7.16 1.77 -10.55
C TRP A 75 6.15 2.19 -9.48
N LEU A 76 5.99 3.50 -9.24
CA LEU A 76 5.02 4.01 -8.26
C LEU A 76 3.57 3.93 -8.75
N GLN A 77 3.34 3.83 -10.06
CA GLN A 77 2.01 3.59 -10.64
C GLN A 77 1.57 2.13 -10.49
N GLU A 78 2.48 1.19 -10.70
CA GLU A 78 2.23 -0.24 -10.53
C GLU A 78 2.29 -0.68 -9.06
N LEU A 79 2.91 0.12 -8.18
CA LEU A 79 2.95 -0.17 -6.75
C LEU A 79 1.52 -0.19 -6.17
N PRO A 80 1.06 -1.30 -5.56
CA PRO A 80 -0.30 -1.38 -5.02
C PRO A 80 -0.51 -0.37 -3.88
N LYS A 81 -1.68 0.27 -3.83
CA LYS A 81 -2.07 1.09 -2.66
C LYS A 81 -2.22 0.19 -1.43
N GLN A 82 -1.87 0.70 -0.23
CA GLN A 82 -1.79 -0.14 0.98
C GLN A 82 -3.08 -0.90 1.30
N LEU A 83 -4.24 -0.22 1.24
CA LEU A 83 -5.51 -0.82 1.65
C LEU A 83 -6.29 -1.44 0.49
N SER A 84 -6.42 -0.72 -0.63
CA SER A 84 -7.23 -1.15 -1.76
C SER A 84 -6.47 -2.03 -2.76
N THR A 85 -5.13 -2.06 -2.69
CA THR A 85 -4.24 -2.70 -3.67
C THR A 85 -4.45 -2.24 -5.12
N LEU A 86 -5.10 -1.09 -5.31
CA LEU A 86 -5.28 -0.47 -6.61
C LEU A 86 -3.92 -0.07 -7.20
N THR A 87 -3.84 -0.12 -8.52
CA THR A 87 -2.68 0.34 -9.31
C THR A 87 -3.19 1.23 -10.44
N TRP A 88 -2.32 2.08 -10.98
CA TRP A 88 -2.53 2.95 -12.14
C TRP A 88 -3.64 4.02 -12.05
N ASP A 89 -4.56 3.94 -11.09
CA ASP A 89 -5.68 4.86 -10.92
C ASP A 89 -5.86 5.29 -9.46
N ASN A 90 -6.50 6.44 -9.28
CA ASN A 90 -7.24 6.76 -8.06
C ASN A 90 -8.73 6.40 -8.22
N ALA A 91 -9.39 6.24 -7.08
CA ALA A 91 -10.82 6.02 -6.98
C ALA A 91 -11.41 6.86 -5.84
N ALA A 92 -12.72 7.11 -5.90
CA ALA A 92 -13.48 7.62 -4.77
C ALA A 92 -13.77 6.47 -3.81
N LEU A 93 -13.14 6.49 -2.63
CA LEU A 93 -13.28 5.45 -1.63
C LEU A 93 -14.47 5.76 -0.73
N LEU A 94 -15.32 4.77 -0.48
CA LEU A 94 -16.45 4.89 0.44
C LEU A 94 -16.79 3.58 1.14
N SER A 95 -17.53 3.69 2.24
CA SER A 95 -17.91 2.54 3.06
C SER A 95 -18.93 1.65 2.34
N PRO A 96 -18.97 0.34 2.65
CA PRO A 96 -19.99 -0.57 2.16
C PRO A 96 -21.43 -0.12 2.47
N ALA A 97 -21.66 0.45 3.66
CA ALA A 97 -22.97 0.96 4.06
C ALA A 97 -23.38 2.20 3.24
N THR A 98 -22.44 3.12 3.00
CA THR A 98 -22.67 4.30 2.14
C THR A 98 -22.94 3.87 0.69
N ALA A 99 -22.19 2.89 0.18
CA ALA A 99 -22.39 2.36 -1.17
C ALA A 99 -23.79 1.75 -1.33
N ALA A 100 -24.19 0.90 -0.37
CA ALA A 100 -25.50 0.26 -0.36
C ALA A 100 -26.65 1.28 -0.29
N ARG A 101 -26.53 2.29 0.58
CA ARG A 101 -27.51 3.39 0.71
C ARG A 101 -27.69 4.17 -0.60
N LEU A 102 -26.60 4.38 -1.35
CA LEU A 102 -26.59 5.14 -2.60
C LEU A 102 -26.82 4.26 -3.86
N GLY A 103 -26.94 2.94 -3.72
CA GLY A 103 -27.09 2.02 -4.86
C GLY A 103 -25.88 2.00 -5.79
N LEU A 104 -24.68 2.11 -5.23
CA LEU A 104 -23.40 2.13 -5.94
C LEU A 104 -22.69 0.77 -5.83
N ASN A 105 -22.10 0.33 -6.93
CA ASN A 105 -21.21 -0.82 -6.96
C ASN A 105 -19.76 -0.37 -7.12
N ALA A 106 -18.81 -1.26 -6.79
CA ALA A 106 -17.41 -1.04 -7.14
C ALA A 106 -17.28 -0.88 -8.66
N GLN A 107 -16.41 0.03 -9.10
CA GLN A 107 -16.18 0.38 -10.52
C GLN A 107 -17.34 1.12 -11.21
N ASP A 108 -18.43 1.47 -10.53
CA ASP A 108 -19.38 2.45 -11.06
C ASP A 108 -18.68 3.82 -11.23
N VAL A 109 -19.02 4.54 -12.29
CA VAL A 109 -18.61 5.94 -12.45
C VAL A 109 -19.70 6.85 -11.89
N VAL A 110 -19.27 7.82 -11.08
CA VAL A 110 -20.15 8.83 -10.51
C VAL A 110 -19.65 10.23 -10.85
N LEU A 111 -20.58 11.18 -10.94
CA LEU A 111 -20.28 12.59 -10.91
C LEU A 111 -20.29 13.06 -9.45
N LEU A 112 -19.12 13.46 -8.97
CA LEU A 112 -18.94 14.11 -7.68
C LEU A 112 -19.10 15.61 -7.86
N GLU A 113 -19.94 16.26 -7.06
CA GLU A 113 -20.06 17.72 -7.06
C GLU A 113 -19.84 18.29 -5.66
N PHE A 114 -18.97 19.29 -5.57
CA PHE A 114 -18.61 19.93 -4.31
C PHE A 114 -18.28 21.41 -4.55
N ALA A 115 -18.91 22.29 -3.76
CA ALA A 115 -18.71 23.75 -3.85
C ALA A 115 -18.82 24.30 -5.29
N GLY A 116 -19.82 23.84 -6.05
CA GLY A 116 -20.10 24.26 -7.43
C GLY A 116 -19.12 23.73 -8.49
N ARG A 117 -18.23 22.79 -8.14
CA ARG A 117 -17.28 22.13 -9.04
C ARG A 117 -17.64 20.66 -9.15
N SER A 118 -17.32 20.04 -10.29
CA SER A 118 -17.65 18.64 -10.52
C SER A 118 -16.52 17.86 -11.18
N VAL A 119 -16.42 16.57 -10.84
CA VAL A 119 -15.46 15.62 -11.39
C VAL A 119 -16.10 14.23 -11.51
N GLY A 120 -15.89 13.57 -12.65
CA GLY A 120 -16.22 12.15 -12.80
C GLY A 120 -15.17 11.27 -12.14
N ALA A 121 -15.59 10.32 -11.31
CA ALA A 121 -14.69 9.43 -10.58
C ALA A 121 -15.23 7.99 -10.54
N PRO A 122 -14.38 6.97 -10.72
CA PRO A 122 -14.74 5.60 -10.42
C PRO A 122 -14.82 5.36 -8.91
N ILE A 123 -15.75 4.53 -8.49
CA ILE A 123 -15.94 4.14 -7.09
C ILE A 123 -15.11 2.92 -6.73
N TRP A 124 -14.54 2.92 -5.53
CA TRP A 124 -14.04 1.72 -4.87
C TRP A 124 -14.64 1.60 -3.47
N ILE A 125 -15.23 0.44 -3.17
CA ILE A 125 -15.83 0.17 -1.88
C ILE A 125 -14.74 -0.38 -0.96
N LEU A 126 -14.47 0.29 0.15
CA LEU A 126 -13.40 -0.07 1.08
C LEU A 126 -14.00 -0.46 2.45
N PRO A 127 -13.90 -1.74 2.87
CA PRO A 127 -14.23 -2.15 4.23
C PRO A 127 -13.47 -1.32 5.27
N GLY A 128 -14.14 -0.94 6.36
CA GLY A 128 -13.57 -0.07 7.39
C GLY A 128 -13.48 1.41 7.07
N HIS A 129 -13.92 1.84 5.87
CA HIS A 129 -14.04 3.27 5.59
C HIS A 129 -15.21 3.87 6.38
N ALA A 130 -15.05 5.10 6.86
CA ALA A 130 -16.09 5.81 7.60
C ALA A 130 -17.36 6.02 6.75
N ASP A 131 -18.52 5.92 7.40
CA ASP A 131 -19.81 6.17 6.79
C ASP A 131 -20.01 7.64 6.42
N ASN A 132 -20.78 7.88 5.37
CA ASN A 132 -21.10 9.21 4.85
C ASN A 132 -19.86 10.04 4.50
N SER A 133 -18.74 9.39 4.24
CA SER A 133 -17.48 10.04 3.90
C SER A 133 -16.92 9.43 2.62
N VAL A 134 -16.33 10.27 1.77
CA VAL A 134 -15.71 9.87 0.51
C VAL A 134 -14.28 10.39 0.43
N THR A 135 -13.32 9.48 0.43
CA THR A 135 -11.91 9.83 0.28
C THR A 135 -11.51 9.87 -1.19
N LEU A 136 -10.96 11.00 -1.63
CA LEU A 136 -10.36 11.20 -2.94
C LEU A 136 -8.84 11.36 -2.81
N HIS A 137 -8.10 10.60 -3.60
CA HIS A 137 -6.65 10.69 -3.64
C HIS A 137 -6.17 11.74 -4.65
N LEU A 138 -5.28 12.61 -4.18
CA LEU A 138 -4.62 13.65 -4.98
C LEU A 138 -3.48 13.04 -5.81
N GLY A 139 -3.06 13.75 -6.85
CA GLY A 139 -1.86 13.44 -7.64
C GLY A 139 -2.10 12.82 -9.01
N TYR A 140 -3.34 12.42 -9.30
CA TYR A 140 -3.79 11.88 -10.59
C TYR A 140 -4.48 12.92 -11.49
N GLY A 141 -4.86 12.53 -12.71
CA GLY A 141 -5.58 13.38 -13.67
C GLY A 141 -4.74 14.50 -14.29
N ARG A 142 -3.42 14.29 -14.39
CA ARG A 142 -2.51 15.27 -15.01
C ARG A 142 -2.64 15.22 -16.55
N THR A 143 -2.94 16.37 -17.15
CA THR A 143 -3.13 16.50 -18.61
C THR A 143 -1.90 17.03 -19.35
N TRP A 144 -0.91 17.57 -18.66
CA TRP A 144 0.30 18.14 -19.25
C TRP A 144 1.52 17.34 -18.82
N ASN A 145 2.45 17.10 -19.75
CA ASN A 145 3.68 16.32 -19.50
C ASN A 145 3.38 14.95 -18.84
N SER A 146 2.27 14.32 -19.24
CA SER A 146 1.96 12.93 -18.88
C SER A 146 2.79 12.00 -19.75
N ALA A 147 3.37 10.96 -19.15
CA ALA A 147 4.03 9.89 -19.90
C ALA A 147 3.03 8.97 -20.64
N ALA A 148 1.75 9.01 -20.26
CA ALA A 148 0.66 8.29 -20.91
C ALA A 148 -0.14 9.22 -21.82
N ASP A 149 -0.64 8.67 -22.94
CA ASP A 149 -1.46 9.39 -23.92
C ASP A 149 -2.77 9.94 -23.31
N GLU A 150 -3.35 9.18 -22.38
CA GLU A 150 -4.52 9.58 -21.60
C GLU A 150 -4.13 9.85 -20.14
N PRO A 151 -4.76 10.84 -19.47
CA PRO A 151 -4.54 11.07 -18.05
C PRO A 151 -4.88 9.82 -17.21
N LEU A 152 -3.94 9.39 -16.39
CA LEU A 152 -4.18 8.33 -15.40
C LEU A 152 -5.11 8.84 -14.31
N GLY A 153 -6.17 8.08 -13.99
CA GLY A 153 -7.18 8.45 -12.99
C GLY A 153 -7.88 9.80 -13.25
N PHE A 154 -8.43 10.40 -12.20
CA PHE A 154 -9.13 11.69 -12.25
C PHE A 154 -8.45 12.74 -11.36
N ASN A 155 -8.63 14.02 -11.71
CA ASN A 155 -8.00 15.13 -10.99
C ASN A 155 -8.84 15.58 -9.78
N ALA A 156 -8.57 15.00 -8.61
CA ALA A 156 -9.22 15.38 -7.36
C ALA A 156 -8.92 16.82 -6.90
N TYR A 157 -7.83 17.47 -7.38
CA TYR A 157 -7.56 18.88 -7.07
C TYR A 157 -8.64 19.82 -7.59
N ALA A 158 -9.40 19.42 -8.61
CA ALA A 158 -10.48 20.24 -9.16
C ALA A 158 -11.65 20.44 -8.18
N LEU A 159 -11.80 19.57 -7.17
CA LEU A 159 -12.82 19.73 -6.13
C LEU A 159 -12.27 20.43 -4.87
N ARG A 160 -10.95 20.50 -4.69
CA ARG A 160 -10.33 21.04 -3.47
C ARG A 160 -10.46 22.56 -3.41
N THR A 161 -10.91 23.10 -2.28
CA THR A 161 -11.07 24.55 -2.07
C THR A 161 -10.07 25.07 -1.03
N THR A 162 -9.89 26.39 -0.96
CA THR A 162 -9.04 27.03 0.05
C THR A 162 -9.58 26.89 1.47
N ASP A 163 -10.91 26.78 1.58
CA ASP A 163 -11.65 26.72 2.84
C ASP A 163 -11.84 25.27 3.31
N ALA A 164 -11.82 24.31 2.37
CA ALA A 164 -11.91 22.87 2.60
C ALA A 164 -10.73 22.14 1.93
N ARG A 165 -9.51 22.33 2.48
CA ARG A 165 -8.27 21.80 1.88
C ARG A 165 -8.10 20.30 2.04
N TRP A 166 -8.64 19.75 3.13
CA TRP A 166 -8.46 18.34 3.50
C TRP A 166 -9.77 17.60 3.70
N PHE A 167 -10.82 18.30 4.11
CA PHE A 167 -12.15 17.74 4.21
C PHE A 167 -13.19 18.85 4.12
N GLY A 168 -14.43 18.50 3.80
CA GLY A 168 -15.57 19.41 3.79
C GLY A 168 -16.90 18.67 3.66
N SER A 169 -17.98 19.28 4.13
CA SER A 169 -19.33 18.72 4.05
C SER A 169 -20.11 19.26 2.84
N GLY A 170 -21.12 18.50 2.38
CA GLY A 170 -21.98 18.91 1.27
C GLY A 170 -21.54 18.36 -0.09
N LEU A 171 -20.82 17.24 -0.11
CA LEU A 171 -20.59 16.48 -1.33
C LEU A 171 -21.91 15.93 -1.85
N THR A 172 -22.15 16.03 -3.15
CA THR A 172 -23.23 15.31 -3.82
C THR A 172 -22.63 14.28 -4.78
N ILE A 173 -23.32 13.15 -4.92
CA ILE A 173 -22.93 12.07 -5.82
C ILE A 173 -24.10 11.77 -6.74
N ARG A 174 -23.84 11.76 -8.05
CA ARG A 174 -24.82 11.34 -9.06
C ARG A 174 -24.26 10.20 -9.88
N LYS A 175 -24.98 9.09 -9.96
CA LYS A 175 -24.63 7.95 -10.82
C LYS A 175 -24.69 8.38 -12.30
N THR A 176 -23.67 8.04 -13.08
CA THR A 176 -23.67 8.35 -14.53
C THR A 176 -24.28 7.23 -15.36
N GLY A 177 -24.21 5.98 -14.86
CA GLY A 177 -24.58 4.78 -15.60
C GLY A 177 -23.39 4.10 -16.28
N ASP A 178 -22.23 4.76 -16.31
CA ASP A 178 -20.99 4.20 -16.85
C ASP A 178 -20.27 3.36 -15.80
N SER A 179 -19.39 2.48 -16.28
CA SER A 179 -18.46 1.70 -15.45
C SER A 179 -17.04 1.88 -15.95
N TYR A 180 -16.08 1.91 -15.04
CA TYR A 180 -14.68 2.10 -15.35
C TYR A 180 -13.84 0.99 -14.73
N PRO A 181 -13.12 0.20 -15.54
CA PRO A 181 -12.35 -0.89 -15.02
C PRO A 181 -11.13 -0.41 -14.22
N LEU A 182 -11.04 -0.84 -12.97
CA LEU A 182 -9.92 -0.59 -12.08
C LEU A 182 -8.98 -1.80 -12.03
N ALA A 183 -7.67 -1.56 -11.84
CA ALA A 183 -6.65 -2.58 -11.73
C ALA A 183 -6.25 -2.78 -10.26
N THR A 184 -6.29 -4.02 -9.78
CA THR A 184 -5.87 -4.41 -8.43
C THR A 184 -4.99 -5.65 -8.50
N THR A 185 -4.03 -5.77 -7.59
CA THR A 185 -3.19 -6.96 -7.45
C THR A 185 -3.79 -8.01 -6.52
N GLN A 186 -4.87 -7.69 -5.80
CA GLN A 186 -5.51 -8.63 -4.88
C GLN A 186 -7.03 -8.62 -5.03
N ASN A 187 -7.60 -9.77 -5.37
CA ASN A 187 -9.04 -9.92 -5.59
C ASN A 187 -9.80 -10.40 -4.33
N HIS A 188 -9.13 -11.12 -3.43
CA HIS A 188 -9.74 -11.67 -2.22
C HIS A 188 -9.03 -11.11 -0.99
N PHE A 189 -9.76 -10.38 -0.15
CA PHE A 189 -9.24 -9.75 1.07
C PHE A 189 -9.64 -10.51 2.35
N LEU A 190 -10.32 -11.64 2.23
CA LEU A 190 -10.69 -12.49 3.36
C LEU A 190 -9.76 -13.70 3.42
N MET A 191 -9.43 -14.13 4.64
CA MET A 191 -8.61 -15.33 4.84
C MET A 191 -9.40 -16.63 4.63
N GLU A 192 -10.73 -16.57 4.50
CA GLU A 192 -11.60 -17.74 4.26
C GLU A 192 -11.39 -18.86 5.30
N GLY A 193 -11.19 -18.49 6.56
CA GLY A 193 -10.96 -19.42 7.67
C GLY A 193 -9.58 -20.11 7.67
N ARG A 194 -8.62 -19.61 6.88
CA ARG A 194 -7.25 -20.15 6.79
C ARG A 194 -6.29 -19.39 7.71
N ASP A 195 -5.30 -20.10 8.23
CA ASP A 195 -4.26 -19.54 9.11
C ASP A 195 -3.13 -18.86 8.30
N LEU A 196 -3.46 -17.88 7.46
CA LEU A 196 -2.47 -17.14 6.66
C LEU A 196 -1.64 -16.19 7.52
N VAL A 197 -2.33 -15.38 8.33
CA VAL A 197 -1.74 -14.54 9.37
C VAL A 197 -2.27 -15.04 10.71
N ARG A 198 -1.39 -15.54 11.57
CA ARG A 198 -1.75 -15.93 12.93
C ARG A 198 -1.76 -14.69 13.81
N MET A 199 -2.85 -14.48 14.53
CA MET A 199 -3.11 -13.24 15.28
C MET A 199 -3.46 -13.59 16.70
N ALA A 200 -2.96 -12.80 17.64
CA ALA A 200 -3.28 -12.91 19.05
C ALA A 200 -3.25 -11.51 19.67
N THR A 201 -4.12 -11.28 20.64
CA THR A 201 -3.90 -10.20 21.59
C THR A 201 -2.71 -10.52 22.48
N LEU A 202 -2.09 -9.48 23.05
CA LEU A 202 -1.00 -9.68 24.03
C LEU A 202 -1.44 -10.54 25.22
N ALA A 203 -2.70 -10.40 25.65
CA ALA A 203 -3.26 -11.19 26.74
C ALA A 203 -3.35 -12.68 26.38
N GLU A 204 -3.84 -13.02 25.18
CA GLU A 204 -3.91 -14.41 24.70
C GLU A 204 -2.52 -15.02 24.53
N TYR A 205 -1.57 -14.28 23.96
CA TYR A 205 -0.18 -14.71 23.81
C TYR A 205 0.48 -14.98 25.16
N THR A 206 0.29 -14.08 26.14
CA THR A 206 0.87 -14.24 27.48
C THR A 206 0.27 -15.43 28.23
N ALA A 207 -1.01 -15.71 28.00
CA ALA A 207 -1.70 -16.83 28.64
C ALA A 207 -1.30 -18.19 28.07
N ASN A 208 -0.99 -18.27 26.76
CA ASN A 208 -0.61 -19.52 26.09
C ASN A 208 0.36 -19.28 24.92
N PRO A 209 1.66 -19.02 25.19
CA PRO A 209 2.64 -18.74 24.14
C PRO A 209 2.88 -19.96 23.23
N GLU A 210 2.85 -21.18 23.77
CA GLU A 210 3.11 -22.43 23.02
C GLU A 210 2.15 -22.64 21.84
N HIS A 211 0.90 -22.18 21.96
CA HIS A 211 -0.07 -22.25 20.87
C HIS A 211 0.39 -21.52 19.60
N PHE A 212 1.17 -20.45 19.76
CA PHE A 212 1.68 -19.65 18.66
C PHE A 212 3.08 -20.07 18.22
N GLU A 213 3.86 -20.69 19.12
CA GLU A 213 5.23 -21.17 18.86
C GLU A 213 5.27 -22.54 18.17
N THR A 214 4.24 -23.38 18.37
CA THR A 214 4.16 -24.68 17.70
C THR A 214 3.85 -24.51 16.20
N GLY A 215 4.89 -24.65 15.38
CA GLY A 215 4.76 -24.89 13.95
C GLY A 215 4.10 -26.24 13.67
N HIS A 216 3.63 -26.44 12.44
CA HIS A 216 3.44 -27.81 11.96
C HIS A 216 4.83 -28.45 11.96
N GLY A 217 5.02 -29.53 12.73
CA GLY A 217 6.29 -30.25 12.76
C GLY A 217 6.75 -30.67 11.36
N GLU A 218 8.01 -31.09 11.23
CA GLU A 218 8.54 -31.51 9.93
C GLU A 218 7.62 -32.55 9.28
N PRO A 219 7.07 -32.26 8.08
CA PRO A 219 6.19 -33.20 7.42
C PRO A 219 6.96 -34.46 7.05
N ALA A 220 6.34 -35.62 7.22
CA ALA A 220 6.95 -36.89 6.81
C ALA A 220 7.24 -36.87 5.29
N THR A 221 8.49 -37.17 4.92
CA THR A 221 8.94 -37.22 3.52
C THR A 221 9.49 -38.59 3.17
N LEU A 222 9.27 -39.01 1.92
CA LEU A 222 9.87 -40.24 1.36
C LEU A 222 11.31 -40.02 0.91
N TYR A 223 11.72 -38.76 0.73
CA TYR A 223 13.05 -38.38 0.25
C TYR A 223 13.99 -38.11 1.42
N PRO A 224 15.28 -38.48 1.32
CA PRO A 224 16.26 -38.06 2.30
C PRO A 224 16.41 -36.53 2.28
N GLY A 225 16.59 -35.92 3.45
CA GLY A 225 16.93 -34.50 3.57
C GLY A 225 18.33 -34.20 2.99
N TYR A 226 18.54 -32.94 2.62
CA TYR A 226 19.85 -32.43 2.22
C TYR A 226 20.53 -31.74 3.40
N SER A 227 21.83 -31.94 3.59
CA SER A 227 22.59 -31.28 4.64
C SER A 227 23.31 -30.05 4.11
N TYR A 228 23.05 -28.90 4.73
CA TYR A 228 23.71 -27.62 4.43
C TYR A 228 24.89 -27.33 5.38
N GLU A 229 25.35 -28.31 6.16
CA GLU A 229 26.40 -28.14 7.19
C GLU A 229 27.76 -27.65 6.65
N ASN A 230 28.06 -27.89 5.38
CA ASN A 230 29.34 -27.54 4.76
C ASN A 230 29.33 -26.16 4.08
N GLY A 231 28.28 -25.37 4.24
CA GLY A 231 28.10 -24.05 3.65
C GLY A 231 27.26 -23.12 4.52
N HIS A 232 26.70 -22.09 3.90
CA HIS A 232 25.68 -21.24 4.54
C HIS A 232 24.30 -21.88 4.39
N ALA A 233 23.40 -21.62 5.34
CA ALA A 233 21.98 -21.93 5.22
C ALA A 233 21.21 -20.62 5.35
N TRP A 234 20.82 -20.04 4.22
CA TRP A 234 20.18 -18.73 4.21
C TRP A 234 18.69 -18.82 4.57
N GLY A 235 18.27 -18.03 5.56
CA GLY A 235 16.89 -17.92 5.98
C GLY A 235 16.45 -16.47 6.11
N MET A 236 15.17 -16.22 5.89
CA MET A 236 14.54 -14.92 6.09
C MET A 236 13.38 -15.06 7.07
N THR A 237 13.39 -14.24 8.12
CA THR A 237 12.26 -14.08 9.04
C THR A 237 11.63 -12.71 8.84
N ILE A 238 10.30 -12.65 8.82
CA ILE A 238 9.53 -11.43 8.65
C ILE A 238 8.66 -11.26 9.88
N ASP A 239 8.94 -10.22 10.66
CA ASP A 239 8.09 -9.82 11.77
C ASP A 239 6.82 -9.13 11.24
N LEU A 240 5.71 -9.88 11.26
CA LEU A 240 4.41 -9.37 10.81
C LEU A 240 3.81 -8.34 11.76
N THR A 241 4.24 -8.27 13.03
CA THR A 241 3.73 -7.30 14.00
C THR A 241 4.21 -5.87 13.69
N ALA A 242 5.37 -5.75 13.04
CA ALA A 242 5.93 -4.49 12.58
C ALA A 242 5.49 -4.11 11.14
N CYS A 243 4.86 -5.02 10.41
CA CYS A 243 4.47 -4.78 9.02
C CYS A 243 3.20 -3.93 8.94
N ILE A 244 3.34 -2.69 8.45
CA ILE A 244 2.22 -1.75 8.27
C ILE A 244 1.70 -1.68 6.82
N GLY A 245 2.13 -2.60 5.95
CA GLY A 245 1.70 -2.59 4.55
C GLY A 245 2.30 -1.49 3.68
N CYS A 246 3.45 -0.91 4.04
CA CYS A 246 4.00 0.28 3.37
C CYS A 246 4.46 0.07 1.91
N ASN A 247 4.58 -1.19 1.45
CA ASN A 247 5.05 -1.58 0.12
C ASN A 247 6.47 -1.10 -0.24
N ALA A 248 7.27 -0.65 0.74
CA ALA A 248 8.68 -0.31 0.54
C ALA A 248 9.53 -1.52 0.13
N CYS A 249 9.21 -2.71 0.64
CA CYS A 249 9.87 -3.96 0.27
C CYS A 249 9.60 -4.35 -1.19
N THR A 250 8.37 -4.12 -1.67
CA THR A 250 7.94 -4.38 -3.06
C THR A 250 8.73 -3.52 -4.04
N ILE A 251 8.75 -2.19 -3.81
CA ILE A 251 9.49 -1.27 -4.68
C ILE A 251 11.00 -1.50 -4.62
N ALA A 252 11.57 -1.79 -3.44
CA ALA A 252 13.00 -2.08 -3.32
C ALA A 252 13.38 -3.33 -4.12
N CYS A 253 12.57 -4.39 -4.07
CA CYS A 253 12.78 -5.60 -4.87
C CYS A 253 12.71 -5.30 -6.37
N GLN A 254 11.74 -4.48 -6.80
CA GLN A 254 11.60 -4.07 -8.19
C GLN A 254 12.83 -3.30 -8.70
N VAL A 255 13.32 -2.35 -7.92
CA VAL A 255 14.51 -1.55 -8.24
C VAL A 255 15.77 -2.41 -8.31
N GLU A 256 16.00 -3.26 -7.30
CA GLU A 256 17.20 -4.08 -7.21
C GLU A 256 17.26 -5.15 -8.32
N ASN A 257 16.12 -5.77 -8.62
CA ASN A 257 16.09 -6.96 -9.49
C ASN A 257 15.67 -6.67 -10.94
N ASN A 258 15.64 -5.39 -11.33
CA ASN A 258 15.23 -4.97 -12.68
C ASN A 258 13.85 -5.52 -13.10
N ILE A 259 12.92 -5.59 -12.15
CA ILE A 259 11.61 -6.18 -12.44
C ILE A 259 10.82 -5.20 -13.34
N PRO A 260 10.32 -5.65 -14.51
CA PRO A 260 9.69 -4.75 -15.47
C PRO A 260 8.37 -4.23 -14.94
N THR A 261 8.04 -2.99 -15.29
CA THR A 261 6.73 -2.42 -15.00
C THR A 261 5.66 -2.98 -15.94
N VAL A 262 4.54 -3.44 -15.38
CA VAL A 262 3.38 -3.91 -16.15
C VAL A 262 2.28 -2.85 -16.16
N GLY A 263 1.82 -2.52 -17.37
CA GLY A 263 0.72 -1.57 -17.57
C GLY A 263 -0.60 -2.05 -16.97
N LYS A 264 -1.54 -1.11 -16.78
CA LYS A 264 -2.86 -1.33 -16.18
C LYS A 264 -3.59 -2.58 -16.69
N GLU A 265 -3.61 -2.80 -18.01
CA GLU A 265 -4.27 -3.97 -18.60
C GLU A 265 -3.61 -5.29 -18.19
N GLY A 266 -2.28 -5.34 -18.10
CA GLY A 266 -1.56 -6.53 -17.66
C GLY A 266 -1.86 -6.85 -16.19
N VAL A 267 -1.87 -5.82 -15.32
CA VAL A 267 -2.23 -5.99 -13.90
C VAL A 267 -3.68 -6.48 -13.75
N ARG A 268 -4.63 -5.92 -14.51
CA ARG A 268 -6.02 -6.40 -14.52
C ARG A 268 -6.17 -7.87 -14.91
N ASN A 269 -5.25 -8.36 -15.73
CA ASN A 269 -5.21 -9.77 -16.13
C ASN A 269 -4.44 -10.65 -15.14
N GLY A 270 -4.07 -10.13 -13.95
CA GLY A 270 -3.30 -10.85 -12.93
C GLY A 270 -1.87 -11.16 -13.35
N ARG A 271 -1.23 -10.22 -14.05
CA ARG A 271 0.13 -10.37 -14.60
C ARG A 271 1.09 -9.29 -14.11
N GLU A 272 0.80 -8.68 -12.96
CA GLU A 272 1.75 -7.82 -12.25
C GLU A 272 3.05 -8.58 -11.98
N MET A 273 4.17 -7.87 -12.06
CA MET A 273 5.49 -8.47 -11.83
C MET A 273 6.04 -7.95 -10.51
N HIS A 274 5.55 -8.47 -9.39
CA HIS A 274 6.05 -8.20 -8.04
C HIS A 274 6.51 -9.50 -7.39
N TRP A 275 7.81 -9.67 -7.16
CA TRP A 275 8.36 -10.90 -6.56
C TRP A 275 8.12 -11.00 -5.06
N ILE A 276 8.01 -9.85 -4.38
CA ILE A 276 7.47 -9.74 -3.03
C ILE A 276 6.22 -8.87 -3.12
N LYS A 277 5.07 -9.47 -2.85
CA LYS A 277 3.80 -8.74 -2.71
C LYS A 277 3.45 -8.63 -1.24
N VAL A 278 2.67 -7.62 -0.87
CA VAL A 278 2.12 -7.51 0.48
C VAL A 278 0.63 -7.77 0.41
N ASP A 279 0.21 -8.91 0.94
CA ASP A 279 -1.20 -9.26 1.02
C ASP A 279 -1.86 -8.47 2.16
N HIS A 280 -3.09 -8.03 1.94
CA HIS A 280 -3.91 -7.35 2.93
C HIS A 280 -5.16 -8.17 3.27
N TYR A 281 -5.35 -8.52 4.53
CA TYR A 281 -6.51 -9.30 4.98
C TYR A 281 -7.37 -8.52 5.98
N TYR A 282 -8.69 -8.55 5.76
CA TYR A 282 -9.68 -8.09 6.72
C TYR A 282 -10.14 -9.25 7.62
N ARG A 283 -10.39 -8.93 8.90
CA ARG A 283 -11.06 -9.82 9.85
C ARG A 283 -12.14 -9.07 10.60
N GLY A 284 -13.25 -9.73 10.90
CA GLY A 284 -14.33 -9.15 11.68
C GLY A 284 -15.42 -8.51 10.82
N ALA A 285 -16.10 -7.52 11.38
CA ALA A 285 -17.25 -6.88 10.73
C ALA A 285 -16.79 -5.93 9.60
N VAL A 286 -17.56 -5.87 8.52
CA VAL A 286 -17.19 -5.16 7.27
C VAL A 286 -17.14 -3.63 7.45
N ASP A 287 -17.91 -3.10 8.38
CA ASP A 287 -17.96 -1.70 8.80
C ASP A 287 -16.75 -1.28 9.64
N ASN A 288 -16.21 -2.19 10.44
CA ASN A 288 -15.02 -1.94 11.27
C ASN A 288 -14.13 -3.20 11.35
N PRO A 289 -13.44 -3.56 10.25
CA PRO A 289 -12.59 -4.73 10.21
C PRO A 289 -11.22 -4.43 10.82
N GLU A 290 -10.62 -5.45 11.40
CA GLU A 290 -9.19 -5.49 11.68
C GLU A 290 -8.42 -5.68 10.36
N ASN A 291 -7.26 -5.03 10.23
CA ASN A 291 -6.44 -5.05 9.01
C ASN A 291 -5.11 -5.76 9.32
N TYR A 292 -4.72 -6.70 8.46
CA TYR A 292 -3.51 -7.49 8.62
C TYR A 292 -2.69 -7.52 7.33
N PHE A 293 -1.39 -7.35 7.44
CA PHE A 293 -0.48 -7.34 6.30
C PHE A 293 0.50 -8.50 6.34
N GLN A 294 0.73 -9.13 5.19
CA GLN A 294 1.69 -10.21 5.05
C GLN A 294 2.52 -10.04 3.79
N PRO A 295 3.80 -9.64 3.90
CA PRO A 295 4.73 -9.73 2.80
C PRO A 295 4.95 -11.19 2.41
N ARG A 296 4.82 -11.50 1.11
CA ARG A 296 4.91 -12.84 0.53
C ARG A 296 5.95 -12.85 -0.59
N PRO A 297 7.24 -13.05 -0.26
CA PRO A 297 8.24 -13.40 -1.24
C PRO A 297 8.16 -14.89 -1.62
N CYS A 298 9.05 -15.35 -2.50
CA CYS A 298 9.40 -16.77 -2.56
C CYS A 298 9.96 -17.20 -1.20
N MET A 299 9.45 -18.29 -0.64
CA MET A 299 9.90 -18.81 0.66
C MET A 299 11.16 -19.69 0.55
N HIS A 300 11.66 -19.92 -0.68
CA HIS A 300 12.80 -20.80 -0.98
C HIS A 300 12.69 -22.16 -0.26
N CYS A 301 11.55 -22.83 -0.44
CA CYS A 301 11.21 -24.05 0.28
C CYS A 301 12.21 -25.17 0.01
N GLU A 302 12.78 -25.80 1.05
CA GLU A 302 13.70 -26.95 0.90
C GLU A 302 13.10 -28.08 0.06
N THR A 303 11.85 -28.48 0.34
CA THR A 303 11.09 -29.38 -0.51
C THR A 303 10.27 -28.59 -1.53
N ALA A 304 10.94 -27.91 -2.47
CA ALA A 304 10.31 -27.05 -3.47
C ALA A 304 9.50 -27.84 -4.52
N PRO A 305 8.16 -27.74 -4.53
CA PRO A 305 7.36 -28.40 -5.56
C PRO A 305 7.57 -27.77 -6.95
N CYS A 306 7.96 -26.49 -7.01
CA CYS A 306 8.21 -25.78 -8.27
C CYS A 306 9.43 -26.30 -9.03
N GLU A 307 10.40 -26.94 -8.36
CA GLU A 307 11.60 -27.47 -9.01
C GLU A 307 11.31 -28.76 -9.79
N LEU A 308 10.60 -29.69 -9.15
CA LEU A 308 10.35 -31.03 -9.66
C LEU A 308 9.53 -31.03 -10.97
N VAL A 309 8.76 -29.97 -11.19
CA VAL A 309 7.88 -29.82 -12.35
C VAL A 309 8.56 -29.15 -13.55
N CYS A 310 9.77 -28.59 -13.39
CA CYS A 310 10.46 -27.89 -14.47
C CYS A 310 11.16 -28.89 -15.43
N PRO A 311 10.70 -29.04 -16.68
CA PRO A 311 11.21 -30.08 -17.58
C PRO A 311 12.64 -29.81 -18.09
N VAL A 312 13.14 -28.59 -17.93
CA VAL A 312 14.45 -28.15 -18.45
C VAL A 312 15.46 -27.87 -17.35
N GLY A 313 15.08 -28.03 -16.07
CA GLY A 313 15.92 -27.68 -14.93
C GLY A 313 16.30 -26.20 -14.93
N ALA A 314 15.30 -25.31 -14.99
CA ALA A 314 15.49 -23.87 -14.84
C ALA A 314 15.34 -23.39 -13.39
N THR A 315 14.72 -24.20 -12.53
CA THR A 315 14.52 -23.95 -11.09
C THR A 315 15.17 -25.09 -10.31
N LEU A 316 16.14 -24.79 -9.46
CA LEU A 316 16.95 -25.76 -8.70
C LEU A 316 17.46 -25.12 -7.41
N HIS A 317 17.68 -25.93 -6.38
CA HIS A 317 18.38 -25.48 -5.17
C HIS A 317 19.89 -25.37 -5.40
N ASP A 318 20.49 -24.36 -4.79
CA ASP A 318 21.94 -24.34 -4.58
C ASP A 318 22.35 -25.07 -3.29
N SER A 319 23.66 -25.13 -3.06
CA SER A 319 24.24 -25.73 -1.86
C SER A 319 24.06 -24.88 -0.60
N GLU A 320 23.45 -23.69 -0.70
CA GLU A 320 23.21 -22.78 0.43
C GLU A 320 21.74 -22.70 0.87
N GLY A 321 20.88 -23.53 0.25
CA GLY A 321 19.46 -23.65 0.60
C GLY A 321 18.54 -22.69 -0.14
N ILE A 322 19.03 -21.98 -1.16
CA ILE A 322 18.22 -21.03 -1.94
C ILE A 322 17.74 -21.70 -3.23
N ASN A 323 16.43 -21.61 -3.48
CA ASN A 323 15.85 -21.90 -4.78
C ASN A 323 16.31 -20.85 -5.82
N GLN A 324 17.07 -21.29 -6.81
CA GLN A 324 17.63 -20.46 -7.88
C GLN A 324 16.80 -20.59 -9.16
N MET A 325 16.26 -19.45 -9.63
CA MET A 325 15.59 -19.35 -10.92
C MET A 325 16.56 -18.87 -12.00
N VAL A 326 16.94 -19.79 -12.88
CA VAL A 326 17.88 -19.56 -13.98
C VAL A 326 17.12 -19.09 -15.23
N TYR A 327 16.94 -17.77 -15.35
CA TYR A 327 16.06 -17.14 -16.34
C TYR A 327 16.35 -17.53 -17.80
N ASN A 328 17.63 -17.69 -18.18
CA ASN A 328 18.01 -18.02 -19.56
C ASN A 328 17.71 -19.49 -19.94
N ARG A 329 17.41 -20.35 -18.96
CA ARG A 329 17.09 -21.77 -19.19
C ARG A 329 15.58 -22.00 -19.31
N CYS A 330 14.76 -21.10 -18.76
CA CYS A 330 13.32 -21.21 -18.76
C CYS A 330 12.75 -21.12 -20.19
N VAL A 331 12.01 -22.14 -20.62
CA VAL A 331 11.34 -22.19 -21.93
C VAL A 331 9.86 -21.74 -21.87
N GLY A 332 9.40 -21.27 -20.70
CA GLY A 332 8.09 -20.64 -20.55
C GLY A 332 6.89 -21.59 -20.45
N THR A 333 7.05 -22.80 -19.90
CA THR A 333 5.94 -23.76 -19.72
C THR A 333 4.87 -23.29 -18.74
N ARG A 334 5.26 -22.55 -17.69
CA ARG A 334 4.36 -22.02 -16.62
C ARG A 334 3.60 -23.12 -15.86
N TYR A 335 4.25 -24.27 -15.61
CA TYR A 335 3.70 -25.34 -14.79
C TYR A 335 3.91 -25.05 -13.30
#